data_AF-A0A353RA49-F1
#
_entry.id   AF-A0A353RA49-F1
#
_cell.length_a   1.000
_cell.length_b   1.000
_cell.length_c   1.000
_cell.angle_alpha   90.00
_cell.angle_beta   90.00
_cell.angle_gamma   90.00
#
_symmetry.space_group_name_H-M   'P 1'
#
loop_
_entity.id
_entity.type
_entity.pdbx_description
1 polymer ?
#
loop_
_entity_poly.entity_id
_entity_poly.type
_entity_poly.pdbx_seq_one_letter_code
_entity_poly.pdbx_strand_id
1 'polypeptide(L)'
;MEMNGFFLIAGPCVIESEKLCMEVAERLCILTSKYRMPLIFKASYRKENRTRVDSFTGIGDHKGLEILQTIQHYFDIRVTTDVHTPDEALMAAEYGIDIIQIPAFLCRQT
;
A
#
# COMPACT_ATOMS: atom_id res chain seq x y z
N MET A 1 -1.88 -27.31 12.46
CA MET A 1 -1.50 -26.10 13.22
C MET A 1 -2.43 -25.01 12.75
N GLU A 2 -3.38 -24.59 13.59
CA GLU A 2 -4.25 -23.46 13.28
C GLU A 2 -3.37 -22.22 13.12
N MET A 3 -3.42 -21.62 11.93
CA MET A 3 -2.91 -20.26 11.75
C MET A 3 -3.86 -19.34 12.52
N ASN A 4 -3.49 -18.99 13.76
CA ASN A 4 -3.99 -17.78 14.40
C ASN A 4 -3.94 -16.66 13.35
N GLY A 5 -4.99 -15.84 13.23
CA GLY A 5 -5.20 -14.84 12.16
C GLY A 5 -4.17 -13.71 12.02
N PHE A 6 -2.91 -13.98 12.37
CA PHE A 6 -1.74 -13.18 12.12
C PHE A 6 -1.43 -13.10 10.62
N PHE A 7 -1.25 -11.88 10.14
CA PHE A 7 -0.84 -11.54 8.79
C PHE A 7 0.18 -10.40 8.85
N LEU A 8 0.95 -10.22 7.76
CA LEU A 8 1.95 -9.16 7.64
C LEU A 8 1.44 -8.07 6.70
N ILE A 9 1.43 -6.83 7.18
CA ILE A 9 1.36 -5.64 6.32
C ILE A 9 2.78 -5.10 6.16
N ALA A 10 3.31 -5.13 4.93
CA ALA A 10 4.69 -4.68 4.67
C ALA A 10 4.86 -4.13 3.26
N GLY A 11 5.83 -3.24 3.09
CA GLY A 11 6.20 -2.65 1.81
C GLY A 11 6.93 -1.32 2.00
N PRO A 12 7.28 -0.62 0.91
CA PRO A 12 7.98 0.66 0.99
C PRO A 12 7.08 1.75 1.59
N CYS A 13 7.71 2.78 2.15
CA CYS A 13 6.95 3.87 2.81
C CYS A 13 6.06 4.64 1.82
N VAL A 14 6.57 4.90 0.62
CA VAL A 14 5.92 5.61 -0.48
C VAL A 14 6.30 4.94 -1.80
N ILE A 15 5.45 5.07 -2.82
CA ILE A 15 5.74 4.57 -4.16
C ILE A 15 6.70 5.53 -4.86
N GLU A 16 7.97 5.11 -4.98
CA GLU A 16 9.02 5.88 -5.66
C GLU A 16 9.18 5.45 -7.13
N SER A 17 9.00 4.16 -7.41
CA SER A 17 8.97 3.60 -8.76
C SER A 17 8.30 2.23 -8.77
N GLU A 18 7.77 1.82 -9.92
CA GLU A 18 7.23 0.47 -10.12
C GLU A 18 8.30 -0.60 -9.87
N LYS A 19 9.49 -0.43 -10.45
CA LYS A 19 10.63 -1.34 -10.27
C LYS A 19 10.92 -1.62 -8.80
N LEU A 20 11.05 -0.57 -7.98
CA LEU A 20 11.30 -0.73 -6.55
C LEU A 20 10.17 -1.51 -5.86
N CYS A 21 8.92 -1.18 -6.18
CA CYS A 21 7.78 -1.82 -5.52
C CYS A 21 7.68 -3.30 -5.91
N MET A 22 7.94 -3.65 -7.18
CA MET A 22 7.98 -5.04 -7.66
C MET A 22 9.09 -5.85 -6.99
N GLU A 23 10.31 -5.30 -6.89
CA GLU A 23 11.45 -5.96 -6.22
C GLU A 23 11.14 -6.22 -4.72
N VAL A 24 10.55 -5.25 -4.03
CA VAL A 24 10.15 -5.41 -2.63
C VAL A 24 9.02 -6.43 -2.48
N ALA A 25 7.99 -6.37 -3.34
CA ALA A 25 6.87 -7.29 -3.33
C ALA A 25 7.32 -8.74 -3.54
N GLU A 26 8.17 -8.99 -4.53
CA GLU A 26 8.76 -10.30 -4.81
C GLU A 26 9.48 -10.85 -3.56
N ARG A 27 10.34 -10.03 -2.96
CA ARG A 27 11.11 -10.44 -1.78
C ARG A 27 10.20 -10.76 -0.59
N LEU A 28 9.17 -9.95 -0.36
CA LEU A 28 8.20 -10.18 0.70
C LEU A 28 7.41 -11.46 0.46
N CYS A 29 6.92 -11.71 -0.77
CA CYS A 29 6.19 -12.93 -1.13
C CYS A 29 7.02 -14.19 -0.87
N ILE A 30 8.31 -14.19 -1.22
CA ILE A 30 9.21 -15.32 -0.95
C ILE A 30 9.32 -15.58 0.55
N LEU A 31 9.49 -14.53 1.35
CA LEU A 31 9.63 -14.66 2.80
C LEU A 31 8.32 -15.12 3.45
N THR A 32 7.21 -14.49 3.13
CA THR A 32 5.92 -14.80 3.75
C THR A 32 5.43 -16.20 3.36
N SER A 33 5.70 -16.65 2.14
CA SER A 33 5.47 -18.04 1.71
C SER A 33 6.29 -19.04 2.53
N LYS A 34 7.58 -18.76 2.77
CA LYS A 34 8.45 -19.60 3.61
C LYS A 34 7.91 -19.76 5.03
N TYR A 35 7.39 -18.68 5.61
CA TYR A 35 6.86 -18.67 6.98
C TYR A 35 5.35 -18.96 7.07
N ARG A 36 4.68 -19.24 5.94
CA ARG A 36 3.23 -19.48 5.86
C ARG A 36 2.41 -18.35 6.49
N MET A 37 2.78 -17.11 6.18
CA MET A 37 2.12 -15.90 6.68
C MET A 37 1.39 -15.21 5.53
N PRO A 38 0.11 -14.83 5.65
CA PRO A 38 -0.55 -13.99 4.66
C PRO A 38 0.13 -12.62 4.57
N LEU A 39 0.33 -12.12 3.35
CA LEU A 39 0.89 -10.80 3.07
C LEU A 39 -0.21 -9.85 2.57
N ILE A 40 -0.18 -8.63 3.06
CA ILE A 40 -0.83 -7.47 2.45
C ILE A 40 0.29 -6.48 2.11
N PHE A 41 0.49 -6.19 0.83
CA PHE A 41 1.50 -5.25 0.40
C PHE A 41 1.04 -3.82 0.65
N LYS A 42 1.90 -3.01 1.29
CA LYS A 42 1.58 -1.63 1.66
C LYS A 42 2.55 -0.65 1.05
N ALA A 43 2.02 0.36 0.36
CA ALA A 43 2.77 1.56 0.01
C ALA A 43 1.83 2.77 -0.09
N SER A 44 2.29 3.95 0.31
CA SER A 44 1.54 5.20 0.11
C SER A 44 1.72 5.68 -1.33
N TYR A 45 0.64 5.98 -2.06
CA TYR A 45 0.76 6.63 -3.37
C TYR A 45 1.20 8.10 -3.23
N ARG A 46 0.83 8.75 -2.12
CA ARG A 46 1.17 10.14 -1.79
C ARG A 46 1.51 10.32 -0.31
N LYS A 47 2.39 11.28 0.00
CA LYS A 47 2.69 11.75 1.37
C LYS A 47 2.31 13.22 1.52
N GLU A 48 1.18 13.49 2.16
CA GLU A 48 0.69 14.86 2.35
C GLU A 48 1.32 15.59 3.55
N ASN A 49 1.76 14.86 4.58
CA ASN A 49 2.22 15.47 5.84
C ASN A 49 3.73 15.77 5.86
N ARG A 50 4.26 16.31 4.76
CA ARG A 50 5.68 16.70 4.72
C ARG A 50 5.85 18.05 5.39
N THR A 51 6.79 18.12 6.33
CA THR A 51 7.13 19.36 7.06
C THR A 51 7.86 20.38 6.18
N ARG A 52 8.48 19.93 5.08
CA ARG A 52 9.07 20.81 4.06
C ARG A 52 8.34 20.68 2.72
N VAL A 53 8.05 21.82 2.10
CA VAL A 53 7.35 21.94 0.82
C VAL A 53 8.11 21.26 -0.34
N ASP A 54 9.44 21.15 -0.24
CA ASP A 54 10.32 20.56 -1.26
C ASP A 54 10.54 19.04 -1.09
N SER A 55 9.86 18.40 -0.14
CA SER A 55 10.01 16.96 0.07
C SER A 55 9.30 16.16 -1.01
N PHE A 56 9.89 15.02 -1.41
CA PHE A 56 9.23 14.08 -2.31
C PHE A 56 7.91 13.58 -1.71
N THR A 57 6.83 13.73 -2.46
CA THR A 57 5.46 13.36 -2.06
C THR A 57 4.95 12.11 -2.77
N GLY A 58 5.45 11.79 -3.96
CA GLY A 58 5.00 10.63 -4.76
C GLY A 58 5.22 10.86 -6.25
N ILE A 59 4.79 9.91 -7.08
CA ILE A 59 4.90 9.96 -8.55
C ILE A 59 3.59 10.28 -9.28
N GLY A 60 2.57 10.72 -8.53
CA GLY A 60 1.20 10.96 -9.00
C GLY A 60 0.23 9.86 -8.54
N ASP A 61 -1.00 10.26 -8.19
CA ASP A 61 -1.93 9.38 -7.46
C ASP A 61 -2.37 8.17 -8.29
N HIS A 62 -2.93 8.42 -9.48
CA HIS A 62 -3.36 7.36 -10.40
C HIS A 62 -2.23 6.40 -10.75
N LYS A 63 -1.02 6.92 -10.98
CA LYS A 63 0.16 6.10 -11.27
C LYS A 63 0.57 5.24 -10.07
N GLY A 64 0.52 5.79 -8.87
CA GLY A 64 0.79 5.04 -7.64
C GLY A 64 -0.24 3.93 -7.41
N LEU A 65 -1.52 4.23 -7.62
CA LEU A 65 -2.61 3.25 -7.47
C LEU A 65 -2.55 2.16 -8.55
N GLU A 66 -2.22 2.51 -9.80
CA GLU A 66 -2.00 1.54 -10.88
C GLU A 66 -0.86 0.57 -10.56
N ILE A 67 0.22 1.04 -9.93
CA ILE A 67 1.32 0.15 -9.48
C ILE A 67 0.84 -0.83 -8.40
N LEU A 68 0.02 -0.37 -7.45
CA LEU A 68 -0.55 -1.26 -6.43
C LEU A 68 -1.46 -2.31 -7.06
N GLN A 69 -2.31 -1.92 -8.02
CA GLN A 69 -3.14 -2.85 -8.78
C GLN A 69 -2.29 -3.87 -9.56
N THR A 70 -1.22 -3.44 -10.21
CA THR A 70 -0.27 -4.33 -10.90
C THR A 70 0.33 -5.35 -9.94
N ILE A 71 0.77 -4.91 -8.75
CA ILE A 71 1.32 -5.81 -7.71
C ILE A 71 0.28 -6.81 -7.21
N GLN A 72 -0.95 -6.33 -6.96
CA GLN A 72 -2.07 -7.16 -6.52
C GLN A 72 -2.31 -8.31 -7.51
N HIS A 73 -2.45 -7.97 -8.80
CA HIS A 73 -2.71 -8.95 -9.85
C HIS A 73 -1.53 -9.87 -10.14
N TYR A 74 -0.30 -9.33 -10.15
CA TYR A 74 0.88 -10.10 -10.54
C TYR A 74 1.27 -11.14 -9.49
N PHE A 75 1.22 -10.77 -8.20
CA PHE A 75 1.61 -11.64 -7.10
C PHE A 75 0.44 -12.38 -6.45
N ASP A 76 -0.81 -12.09 -6.84
CA ASP A 76 -2.03 -12.62 -6.23
C ASP A 76 -2.06 -12.39 -4.71
N ILE A 77 -1.78 -11.15 -4.30
CA ILE A 77 -1.75 -10.72 -2.89
C ILE A 77 -2.65 -9.51 -2.69
N ARG A 78 -3.10 -9.29 -1.45
CA ARG A 78 -3.86 -8.09 -1.10
C ARG A 78 -2.96 -6.86 -1.00
N VAL A 79 -3.52 -5.68 -1.23
CA VAL A 79 -2.83 -4.40 -1.17
C VAL A 79 -3.54 -3.39 -0.28
N THR A 80 -2.79 -2.46 0.30
CA THR A 80 -3.33 -1.36 1.12
C THR A 80 -2.55 -0.06 0.92
N THR A 81 -3.27 1.05 1.01
CA THR A 81 -2.72 2.40 0.96
C THR A 81 -3.49 3.34 1.88
N ASP A 82 -2.89 4.47 2.21
CA ASP A 82 -3.49 5.53 3.01
C ASP A 82 -4.14 6.63 2.17
N VAL A 83 -5.31 7.07 2.60
CA VAL A 83 -6.09 8.15 1.96
C VAL A 83 -6.27 9.33 2.92
N HIS A 84 -6.39 10.54 2.37
CA HIS A 84 -6.43 11.78 3.14
C HIS A 84 -7.78 12.51 3.05
N THR A 85 -8.65 12.08 2.13
CA THR A 85 -9.99 12.63 1.91
C THR A 85 -11.00 11.51 1.58
N PRO A 86 -12.31 11.75 1.72
CA PRO A 86 -13.33 10.79 1.29
C PRO A 86 -13.28 10.46 -0.21
N ASP A 87 -13.02 11.45 -1.06
CA ASP A 87 -12.91 11.24 -2.51
C ASP A 87 -11.72 10.34 -2.88
N GLU A 88 -10.61 10.45 -2.15
CA GLU A 88 -9.47 9.53 -2.29
C GLU A 88 -9.82 8.09 -1.92
N ALA A 89 -10.73 7.87 -0.96
CA ALA A 89 -11.19 6.52 -0.62
C ALA A 89 -11.99 5.90 -1.77
N LEU A 90 -12.84 6.70 -2.44
CA LEU A 90 -13.57 6.26 -3.64
C LEU A 90 -12.61 5.95 -4.79
N MET A 91 -11.66 6.86 -5.07
CA MET A 91 -10.63 6.64 -6.07
C MET A 91 -9.83 5.36 -5.79
N ALA A 92 -9.34 5.15 -4.56
CA ALA A 92 -8.59 3.95 -4.21
C ALA A 92 -9.42 2.66 -4.38
N ALA A 93 -10.72 2.71 -4.10
CA ALA A 93 -11.62 1.57 -4.31
C ALA A 93 -11.77 1.21 -5.81
N GLU A 94 -11.81 2.20 -6.71
CA GLU A 94 -11.86 1.97 -8.17
C GLU A 94 -10.64 1.20 -8.69
N TYR A 95 -9.48 1.37 -8.05
CA TYR A 95 -8.25 0.64 -8.38
C TYR A 95 -8.17 -0.76 -7.74
N GLY A 96 -9.16 -1.15 -6.95
CA GLY A 96 -9.21 -2.47 -6.31
C GLY A 96 -8.41 -2.58 -5.01
N ILE A 97 -8.12 -1.47 -4.32
CA ILE A 97 -7.42 -1.51 -3.03
C ILE A 97 -8.25 -2.27 -1.98
N ASP A 98 -7.69 -3.34 -1.41
CA ASP A 98 -8.41 -4.24 -0.49
C ASP A 98 -8.68 -3.62 0.89
N ILE A 99 -7.77 -2.77 1.36
CA ILE A 99 -7.84 -2.14 2.69
C ILE A 99 -7.48 -0.67 2.56
N ILE A 100 -8.38 0.21 2.99
CA ILE A 100 -8.14 1.65 3.11
C ILE A 100 -7.56 1.94 4.50
N GLN A 101 -6.34 2.47 4.54
CA GLN A 101 -5.70 2.89 5.77
C GLN A 101 -6.04 4.36 6.07
N ILE A 102 -6.54 4.65 7.27
CA ILE A 102 -6.73 6.04 7.72
C ILE A 102 -5.46 6.50 8.47
N PRO A 103 -4.81 7.59 8.05
CA PRO A 103 -3.68 8.15 8.77
C PRO A 103 -4.05 8.50 10.22
N ALA A 104 -3.09 8.32 11.14
CA ALA A 104 -3.33 8.51 12.57
C ALA A 104 -3.86 9.90 12.94
N PHE A 105 -3.41 10.96 12.26
CA PHE A 105 -3.88 12.33 12.52
C PHE A 105 -5.29 12.61 11.98
N LEU A 106 -5.82 11.74 11.11
CA LEU A 106 -7.18 11.82 10.56
C LEU A 106 -8.17 10.89 11.27
N CYS A 107 -7.77 10.16 12.32
CA CYS A 107 -8.61 9.14 12.96
C CYS A 107 -9.89 9.67 13.66
N ARG A 108 -10.06 10.99 13.73
CA ARG A 108 -11.21 11.66 14.36
C ARG A 108 -12.03 12.52 13.39
N GLN A 109 -11.74 12.48 12.10
CA GLN A 109 -12.53 13.21 11.10
C GLN A 109 -13.82 12.43 10.81
N THR A 110 -14.96 13.09 11.01
CA THR A 110 -16.32 12.55 10.77
C THR A 110 -16.81 12.84 9.37
#